data_AF-A0A9W9TRC3-F1
#
_entry.id   AF-A0A9W9TRC3-F1
#
_cell.length_a   1.000
_cell.length_b   1.000
_cell.length_c   1.000
_cell.angle_alpha   90.00
_cell.angle_beta   90.00
_cell.angle_gamma   90.00
#
_symmetry.space_group_name_H-M   'P 1'
#
loop_
_entity.id
_entity.type
_entity.pdbx_description
1 polymer ?
#
loop_
_entity_poly.entity_id
_entity_poly.type
_entity_poly.pdbx_seq_one_letter_code
_entity_poly.pdbx_strand_id
1 'polypeptide(L)'
;MTPDPKRETYLPHQLNGLWSKQNSIQGESASSETKVQGKNHAYRLGIPIKSSKLERKLDNPKQTSQAKYHKSYNIDQAGPGVIALKDTEKLPICLLKYSQSQKERSCLKLQFASHKNLVSLIDHFQSGDEVHLVYEYEHLAVTLGCVAGTVSFSEADIATICKEVLEGLKYVHTILRITYGMLDFSNILLTWQGEVKLANIGESLLSEHPLSRASKDIEDIGRVVVFLSDRSAPLGEPNQDTNNPSLSQLAYSFVQRTKEPTTIECLIEDEFLHLANPGGAWSLKRHYFETLPLGIRIGSRANR
;
A
#
# COMPACT_ATOMS: atom_id res chain seq x y z
N MET A 1 10.57 -30.60 -20.50
CA MET A 1 9.29 -29.98 -20.10
C MET A 1 8.32 -31.10 -19.77
N THR A 2 8.08 -31.33 -18.48
CA THR A 2 7.00 -32.20 -17.99
C THR A 2 5.79 -31.31 -17.67
N PRO A 3 4.56 -31.67 -18.08
CA PRO A 3 3.39 -30.89 -17.70
C PRO A 3 3.09 -31.10 -16.22
N ASP A 4 2.89 -30.00 -15.49
CA ASP A 4 2.40 -30.03 -14.11
C ASP A 4 1.01 -30.66 -14.04
N PRO A 5 0.68 -31.44 -12.99
CA PRO A 5 -0.62 -32.03 -12.85
C PRO A 5 -1.70 -30.96 -12.67
N LYS A 6 -2.80 -31.09 -13.41
CA LYS A 6 -3.98 -30.22 -13.28
C LYS A 6 -4.49 -30.29 -11.83
N ARG A 7 -4.61 -29.14 -11.16
CA ARG A 7 -5.37 -29.05 -9.91
C ARG A 7 -6.86 -29.22 -10.21
N GLU A 8 -7.49 -30.21 -9.60
CA GLU A 8 -8.95 -30.29 -9.53
C GLU A 8 -9.46 -29.38 -8.42
N THR A 9 -10.36 -28.46 -8.78
CA THR A 9 -11.00 -27.55 -7.85
C THR A 9 -12.31 -28.17 -7.38
N TYR A 10 -12.46 -28.37 -6.07
CA TYR A 10 -13.71 -28.86 -5.47
C TYR A 10 -14.47 -27.72 -4.79
N LEU A 11 -15.77 -27.63 -5.08
CA LEU A 11 -16.66 -26.65 -4.47
C LEU A 11 -17.00 -27.04 -3.03
N PRO A 12 -17.33 -26.08 -2.13
CA PRO A 12 -17.53 -26.35 -0.70
C PRO A 12 -18.56 -27.44 -0.38
N HIS A 13 -19.58 -27.62 -1.22
CA HIS A 13 -20.61 -28.65 -1.03
C HIS A 13 -20.12 -30.07 -1.38
N GLN A 14 -19.00 -30.20 -2.10
CA GLN A 14 -18.40 -31.48 -2.49
C GLN A 14 -17.48 -32.06 -1.41
N LEU A 15 -17.21 -31.31 -0.33
CA LEU A 15 -16.31 -31.71 0.77
C LEU A 15 -17.00 -32.52 1.88
N ASN A 16 -18.33 -32.59 1.90
CA ASN A 16 -19.09 -33.26 2.98
C ASN A 16 -18.95 -34.80 2.99
N GLY A 17 -18.40 -35.42 1.94
CA GLY A 17 -18.21 -36.88 1.84
C GLY A 17 -16.78 -37.38 2.05
N LEU A 18 -15.81 -36.48 2.23
CA LEU A 18 -14.37 -36.84 2.32
C LEU A 18 -13.90 -37.09 3.75
N TRP A 19 -14.60 -36.55 4.75
CA TRP A 19 -14.21 -36.65 6.17
C TRP A 19 -14.77 -37.91 6.86
N SER A 20 -15.74 -38.60 6.26
CA SER A 20 -16.34 -39.82 6.81
C SER A 20 -15.56 -41.11 6.49
N LYS A 21 -14.46 -41.02 5.71
CA LYS A 21 -13.65 -42.19 5.31
C LYS A 21 -12.33 -42.37 6.05
N GLN A 22 -12.03 -41.56 7.07
CA GLN A 22 -10.76 -41.68 7.82
C GLN A 22 -10.85 -42.18 9.25
N ASN A 23 -12.03 -42.51 9.78
CA ASN A 23 -12.15 -43.13 11.10
C ASN A 23 -13.06 -44.36 11.06
N SER A 24 -12.50 -45.50 10.67
CA SER A 24 -13.07 -46.81 10.99
C SER A 24 -11.96 -47.83 11.20
N ILE A 25 -11.42 -47.90 12.42
CA ILE A 25 -10.86 -49.13 12.99
C ILE A 25 -11.57 -49.38 14.32
N GLN A 26 -12.03 -50.62 14.47
CA GLN A 26 -12.94 -51.15 15.49
C GLN A 26 -12.31 -51.25 16.88
N GLY A 27 -13.17 -51.23 17.90
CA GLY A 27 -12.89 -51.69 19.26
C GLY A 27 -14.13 -51.57 20.16
N GLU A 28 -14.67 -52.71 20.58
CA GLU A 28 -15.97 -52.89 21.25
C GLU A 28 -16.00 -52.51 22.74
N SER A 29 -17.23 -52.22 23.20
CA SER A 29 -17.87 -52.61 24.47
C SER A 29 -17.74 -51.79 25.77
N ALA A 30 -18.91 -51.73 26.44
CA ALA A 30 -19.23 -51.49 27.85
C ALA A 30 -19.45 -50.03 28.38
N SER A 31 -20.73 -49.73 28.59
CA SER A 31 -21.36 -49.05 29.75
C SER A 31 -20.57 -48.00 30.55
N SER A 32 -21.07 -46.77 30.59
CA SER A 32 -21.65 -46.11 31.79
C SER A 32 -21.75 -44.59 31.59
N GLU A 33 -22.82 -44.03 32.11
CA GLU A 33 -23.14 -42.60 32.11
C GLU A 33 -22.11 -41.79 32.92
N THR A 34 -21.61 -40.67 32.39
CA THR A 34 -21.41 -39.47 33.23
C THR A 34 -21.42 -38.20 32.37
N LYS A 35 -22.29 -37.26 32.74
CA LYS A 35 -22.37 -35.88 32.23
C LYS A 35 -21.08 -35.11 32.52
N VAL A 36 -20.51 -34.43 31.51
CA VAL A 36 -19.73 -33.20 31.72
C VAL A 36 -20.02 -32.20 30.59
N GLN A 37 -20.51 -31.02 30.98
CA GLN A 37 -20.76 -29.86 30.12
C GLN A 37 -19.43 -29.26 29.62
N GLY A 38 -19.36 -28.97 28.32
CA GLY A 38 -18.30 -28.15 27.73
C GLY A 38 -18.81 -27.43 26.48
N LYS A 39 -19.00 -26.11 26.58
CA LYS A 39 -19.52 -25.23 25.52
C LYS A 39 -18.49 -25.07 24.38
N ASN A 40 -18.69 -25.74 23.25
CA ASN A 40 -17.96 -25.44 22.02
C ASN A 40 -18.65 -24.30 21.24
N HIS A 41 -18.05 -23.11 21.27
CA HIS A 41 -18.39 -22.02 20.36
C HIS A 41 -17.64 -22.24 19.04
N ALA A 42 -18.29 -22.87 18.07
CA ALA A 42 -17.80 -22.91 16.69
C ALA A 42 -18.22 -21.62 15.96
N TYR A 43 -17.27 -20.71 15.72
CA TYR A 43 -17.50 -19.55 14.86
C TYR A 43 -17.62 -20.02 13.39
N ARG A 44 -18.84 -20.25 12.91
CA ARG A 44 -19.14 -20.38 11.47
C ARG A 44 -19.37 -19.00 10.87
N LEU A 45 -18.35 -18.42 10.24
CA LEU A 45 -18.54 -17.31 9.29
C LEU A 45 -18.92 -17.89 7.92
N GLY A 46 -20.19 -18.30 7.77
CA GLY A 46 -20.77 -18.66 6.48
C GLY A 46 -21.74 -17.57 6.04
N ILE A 47 -21.34 -16.70 5.10
CA ILE A 47 -22.27 -15.77 4.44
C ILE A 47 -23.10 -16.58 3.43
N PRO A 48 -24.45 -16.53 3.47
CA PRO A 48 -25.27 -17.21 2.47
C PRO A 48 -25.14 -16.53 1.10
N ILE A 49 -24.75 -17.28 0.07
CA ILE A 49 -24.80 -16.83 -1.32
C ILE A 49 -26.26 -16.93 -1.79
N LYS A 50 -26.94 -15.78 -1.95
CA LYS A 50 -28.21 -15.72 -2.70
C LYS A 50 -27.89 -15.74 -4.20
N SER A 51 -28.33 -16.79 -4.89
CA SER A 51 -28.37 -16.85 -6.35
C SER A 51 -29.35 -15.79 -6.87
N SER A 52 -28.85 -14.78 -7.58
CA SER A 52 -29.69 -13.86 -8.37
C SER A 52 -29.70 -14.32 -9.82
N LYS A 53 -30.91 -14.51 -10.36
CA LYS A 53 -31.20 -14.97 -11.72
C LYS A 53 -30.50 -14.14 -12.79
N LEU A 54 -30.13 -14.84 -13.85
CA LEU A 54 -29.54 -14.37 -15.09
C LEU A 54 -30.51 -13.41 -15.82
N GLU A 55 -30.15 -12.14 -15.98
CA GLU A 55 -30.78 -11.27 -16.98
C GLU A 55 -29.71 -10.86 -18.00
N ARG A 56 -29.84 -11.39 -19.22
CA ARG A 56 -29.06 -10.95 -20.39
C ARG A 56 -29.55 -9.55 -20.76
N LYS A 57 -28.66 -8.55 -20.73
CA LYS A 57 -28.87 -7.27 -21.42
C LYS A 57 -27.83 -7.10 -22.52
N LEU A 58 -28.36 -6.73 -23.67
CA LEU A 58 -27.76 -6.56 -24.99
C LEU A 58 -26.74 -5.42 -24.97
N ASP A 59 -25.60 -5.65 -25.62
CA ASP A 59 -24.44 -4.74 -25.66
C ASP A 59 -24.76 -3.36 -26.23
N ASN A 60 -24.29 -2.32 -25.52
CA ASN A 60 -24.19 -0.95 -26.01
C ASN A 60 -22.71 -0.52 -25.90
N PRO A 61 -21.99 -0.23 -27.00
CA PRO A 61 -20.52 -0.19 -27.01
C PRO A 61 -19.89 1.12 -26.51
N LYS A 62 -20.44 1.77 -25.47
CA LYS A 62 -19.86 3.02 -24.90
C LYS A 62 -19.77 3.06 -23.37
N GLN A 63 -19.84 1.92 -22.67
CA GLN A 63 -19.80 1.89 -21.20
C GLN A 63 -19.04 0.66 -20.67
N THR A 64 -17.77 0.48 -21.05
CA THR A 64 -17.03 -0.78 -20.84
C THR A 64 -16.00 -0.78 -19.70
N SER A 65 -15.77 0.32 -18.98
CA SER A 65 -14.68 0.38 -17.97
C SER A 65 -15.10 -0.13 -16.58
N GLN A 66 -16.31 0.17 -16.10
CA GLN A 66 -16.77 -0.23 -14.76
C GLN A 66 -16.98 -1.74 -14.61
N ALA A 67 -17.30 -2.45 -15.72
CA ALA A 67 -17.49 -3.90 -15.72
C ALA A 67 -16.19 -4.69 -15.41
N LYS A 68 -15.02 -4.04 -15.53
CA LYS A 68 -13.71 -4.68 -15.36
C LYS A 68 -13.28 -4.86 -13.89
N TYR A 69 -13.90 -4.16 -12.95
CA TYR A 69 -13.44 -4.12 -11.55
C TYR A 69 -14.59 -4.33 -10.56
N HIS A 70 -14.53 -5.44 -9.82
CA HIS A 70 -15.50 -5.77 -8.78
C HIS A 70 -15.08 -5.14 -7.43
N LYS A 71 -15.67 -4.00 -7.09
CA LYS A 71 -15.43 -3.27 -5.83
C LYS A 71 -15.86 -4.08 -4.61
N SER A 72 -15.07 -4.02 -3.53
CA SER A 72 -15.26 -4.84 -2.33
C SER A 72 -15.31 -4.01 -1.04
N TYR A 73 -14.19 -3.41 -0.61
CA TYR A 73 -14.09 -2.71 0.67
C TYR A 73 -13.39 -1.37 0.54
N ASN A 74 -13.83 -0.38 1.32
CA ASN A 74 -13.14 0.90 1.45
C ASN A 74 -11.91 0.73 2.37
N ILE A 75 -10.79 1.33 1.99
CA ILE A 75 -9.56 1.33 2.78
C ILE A 75 -8.86 2.69 2.65
N ASP A 76 -8.06 3.05 3.64
CA ASP A 76 -7.16 4.20 3.57
C ASP A 76 -5.72 3.69 3.42
N GLN A 77 -5.14 3.84 2.21
CA GLN A 77 -3.74 3.51 1.91
C GLN A 77 -3.09 4.76 1.33
N ALA A 78 -2.66 5.68 2.20
CA ALA A 78 -2.28 7.05 1.84
C ALA A 78 -3.44 7.81 1.18
N GLY A 79 -4.58 7.86 1.85
CA GLY A 79 -5.82 8.45 1.38
C GLY A 79 -6.86 7.41 0.95
N PRO A 80 -8.13 7.84 0.82
CA PRO A 80 -9.26 6.95 0.55
C PRO A 80 -9.09 6.17 -0.76
N GLY A 81 -9.42 4.88 -0.72
CA GLY A 81 -9.46 4.00 -1.88
C GLY A 81 -10.40 2.83 -1.68
N VAL A 82 -10.58 2.04 -2.73
CA VAL A 82 -11.46 0.87 -2.75
C VAL A 82 -10.70 -0.34 -3.23
N ILE A 83 -10.64 -1.38 -2.39
CA ILE A 83 -10.14 -2.68 -2.80
C ILE A 83 -11.14 -3.27 -3.81
N ALA A 84 -10.63 -3.69 -4.97
CA ALA A 84 -11.41 -4.37 -5.99
C ALA A 84 -10.71 -5.62 -6.52
N LEU A 85 -11.48 -6.47 -7.19
CA LEU A 85 -10.97 -7.60 -7.96
C LEU A 85 -11.07 -7.25 -9.45
N LYS A 86 -9.94 -7.32 -10.16
CA LYS A 86 -9.93 -7.18 -11.62
C LYS A 86 -10.55 -8.42 -12.25
N ASP A 87 -11.51 -8.24 -13.17
CA ASP A 87 -12.22 -9.33 -13.85
C ASP A 87 -11.34 -10.00 -14.92
N THR A 88 -10.39 -10.81 -14.46
CA THR A 88 -9.52 -11.68 -15.26
C THR A 88 -9.44 -13.06 -14.62
N GLU A 89 -8.88 -14.05 -15.32
CA GLU A 89 -8.79 -15.45 -14.84
C GLU A 89 -8.24 -15.58 -13.40
N LYS A 90 -7.27 -14.73 -13.04
CA LYS A 90 -6.61 -14.77 -11.72
C LYS A 90 -7.27 -13.89 -10.65
N LEU A 91 -8.26 -13.08 -11.02
CA LEU A 91 -8.95 -12.13 -10.14
C LEU A 91 -8.00 -11.33 -9.21
N PRO A 92 -6.95 -10.68 -9.74
CA PRO A 92 -5.97 -10.02 -8.89
C PRO A 92 -6.62 -8.88 -8.09
N ILE A 93 -6.20 -8.74 -6.83
CA ILE A 93 -6.60 -7.65 -5.95
C ILE A 93 -5.89 -6.37 -6.39
N CYS A 94 -6.64 -5.29 -6.52
CA CYS A 94 -6.11 -3.96 -6.81
C CYS A 94 -6.77 -2.90 -5.91
N LEU A 95 -6.16 -1.73 -5.88
CA LEU A 95 -6.66 -0.56 -5.17
C LEU A 95 -7.12 0.49 -6.17
N LEU A 96 -8.40 0.84 -6.15
CA LEU A 96 -8.97 1.92 -6.95
C LEU A 96 -8.97 3.22 -6.15
N LYS A 97 -8.47 4.28 -6.77
CA LYS A 97 -8.61 5.66 -6.29
C LYS A 97 -9.26 6.52 -7.36
N TYR A 98 -9.86 7.62 -6.94
CA TYR A 98 -10.64 8.52 -7.79
C TYR A 98 -10.02 9.91 -7.70
N SER A 99 -9.73 10.52 -8.84
CA SER A 99 -9.30 11.91 -8.94
C SER A 99 -10.41 12.72 -9.59
N GLN A 100 -10.79 13.84 -8.96
CA GLN A 100 -11.77 14.80 -9.50
C GLN A 100 -11.15 15.77 -10.53
N SER A 101 -9.95 15.46 -11.03
CA SER A 101 -9.25 16.30 -11.99
C SER A 101 -10.03 16.40 -13.32
N GLN A 102 -10.61 17.57 -13.60
CA GLN A 102 -11.41 17.87 -14.81
C GLN A 102 -10.60 17.97 -16.12
N LYS A 103 -9.53 17.18 -16.27
CA LYS A 103 -8.70 17.21 -17.47
C LYS A 103 -8.92 15.92 -18.27
N GLU A 104 -10.02 15.85 -19.02
CA GLU A 104 -10.29 14.77 -20.00
C GLU A 104 -9.09 14.48 -20.91
N ARG A 105 -8.25 15.49 -21.20
CA ARG A 105 -7.06 15.33 -22.04
C ARG A 105 -5.82 14.76 -21.32
N SER A 106 -5.79 14.76 -19.98
CA SER A 106 -4.64 14.31 -19.21
C SER A 106 -4.68 12.79 -18.96
N CYS A 107 -5.87 12.19 -18.87
CA CYS A 107 -6.00 10.74 -18.66
C CYS A 107 -5.40 9.92 -19.82
N LEU A 108 -5.56 10.37 -21.07
CA LEU A 108 -5.04 9.67 -22.26
C LEU A 108 -3.51 9.55 -22.32
N LYS A 109 -2.79 10.30 -21.48
CA LYS A 109 -1.32 10.32 -21.41
C LYS A 109 -0.78 9.66 -20.14
N LEU A 110 -1.64 9.12 -19.28
CA LEU A 110 -1.20 8.42 -18.08
C LEU A 110 -0.40 7.17 -18.46
N GLN A 111 0.90 7.24 -18.25
CA GLN A 111 1.79 6.08 -18.35
C GLN A 111 1.69 5.23 -17.08
N PHE A 112 1.83 3.91 -17.25
CA PHE A 112 1.98 3.02 -16.11
C PHE A 112 3.33 3.24 -15.45
N ALA A 113 3.36 3.12 -14.12
CA ALA A 113 4.55 3.38 -13.32
C ALA A 113 4.76 2.20 -12.39
N SER A 114 5.92 1.57 -12.46
CA SER A 114 6.27 0.37 -11.68
C SER A 114 7.72 0.45 -11.26
N HIS A 115 7.94 0.50 -9.95
CA HIS A 115 9.26 0.57 -9.34
C HIS A 115 9.17 0.00 -7.91
N LYS A 116 10.24 -0.62 -7.41
CA LYS A 116 10.23 -1.24 -6.07
C LYS A 116 9.86 -0.27 -4.94
N ASN A 117 10.13 1.02 -5.11
CA ASN A 117 9.83 2.09 -4.15
C ASN A 117 8.61 2.94 -4.54
N LEU A 118 7.76 2.45 -5.43
CA LEU A 118 6.47 3.05 -5.74
C LEU A 118 5.37 2.01 -5.52
N VAL A 119 4.19 2.47 -5.11
CA VAL A 119 2.97 1.68 -5.31
C VAL A 119 2.63 1.74 -6.80
N SER A 120 2.75 0.61 -7.50
CA SER A 120 2.66 0.58 -8.96
C SER A 120 1.29 1.04 -9.46
N LEU A 121 1.27 1.97 -10.40
CA LEU A 121 0.08 2.34 -11.16
C LEU A 121 -0.03 1.40 -12.37
N ILE A 122 -1.03 0.51 -12.34
CA ILE A 122 -1.15 -0.63 -13.27
C ILE A 122 -2.27 -0.48 -14.30
N ASP A 123 -3.23 0.40 -14.06
CA ASP A 123 -4.30 0.73 -15.00
C ASP A 123 -4.90 2.09 -14.65
N HIS A 124 -5.64 2.66 -15.59
CA HIS A 124 -6.50 3.81 -15.34
C HIS A 124 -7.69 3.77 -16.29
N PHE A 125 -8.79 4.41 -15.91
CA PHE A 125 -9.93 4.57 -16.80
C PHE A 125 -10.75 5.79 -16.40
N GLN A 126 -11.48 6.34 -17.36
CA GLN A 126 -12.41 7.44 -17.11
C GLN A 126 -13.84 6.88 -16.96
N SER A 127 -14.60 7.45 -16.03
CA SER A 127 -16.03 7.22 -15.87
C SER A 127 -16.71 8.56 -15.58
N GLY A 128 -17.46 9.07 -16.56
CA GLY A 128 -17.97 10.44 -16.48
C GLY A 128 -16.83 11.45 -16.39
N ASP A 129 -16.90 12.33 -15.39
CA ASP A 129 -15.90 13.39 -15.14
C ASP A 129 -14.77 12.94 -14.18
N GLU A 130 -14.79 11.67 -13.74
CA GLU A 130 -13.82 11.13 -12.80
C GLU A 130 -12.77 10.28 -13.51
N VAL A 131 -11.50 10.47 -13.11
CA VAL A 131 -10.42 9.56 -13.49
C VAL A 131 -10.23 8.54 -12.36
N HIS A 132 -10.39 7.26 -12.70
CA HIS A 132 -10.08 6.16 -11.81
C HIS A 132 -8.65 5.70 -12.05
N LEU A 133 -7.87 5.68 -10.98
CA LEU A 133 -6.50 5.19 -10.96
C LEU A 133 -6.49 3.82 -10.28
N VAL A 134 -5.85 2.84 -10.92
CA VAL A 134 -5.79 1.46 -10.42
C VAL A 134 -4.35 1.15 -10.05
N TYR A 135 -4.14 0.87 -8.78
CA TYR A 135 -2.84 0.56 -8.20
C TYR A 135 -2.74 -0.93 -7.82
N GLU A 136 -1.51 -1.44 -7.76
CA GLU A 136 -1.24 -2.65 -6.97
C GLU A 136 -1.65 -2.40 -5.51
N TYR A 137 -2.33 -3.39 -4.92
CA TYR A 137 -2.73 -3.30 -3.53
C TYR A 137 -1.59 -3.76 -2.62
N GLU A 138 -1.09 -2.86 -1.79
CA GLU A 138 -0.07 -3.16 -0.79
C GLU A 138 -0.77 -3.64 0.48
N HIS A 139 -0.76 -4.96 0.69
CA HIS A 139 -1.52 -5.59 1.77
C HIS A 139 -1.16 -4.97 3.13
N LEU A 140 -2.13 -4.27 3.72
CA LEU A 140 -2.03 -3.67 5.05
C LEU A 140 -0.82 -2.73 5.23
N ALA A 141 -0.37 -2.06 4.16
CA ALA A 141 0.69 -1.05 4.28
C ALA A 141 0.22 0.15 5.14
N VAL A 142 1.14 0.70 5.93
CA VAL A 142 0.89 1.80 6.86
C VAL A 142 1.68 3.04 6.44
N THR A 143 1.16 4.24 6.66
CA THR A 143 1.90 5.47 6.36
C THR A 143 2.99 5.70 7.41
N LEU A 144 4.11 6.31 7.02
CA LEU A 144 5.14 6.69 7.99
C LEU A 144 4.62 7.65 9.06
N GLY A 145 3.62 8.48 8.75
CA GLY A 145 2.94 9.30 9.74
C GLY A 145 2.30 8.49 10.87
N CYS A 146 1.66 7.36 10.54
CA CYS A 146 1.12 6.45 11.55
C CYS A 146 2.23 5.75 12.36
N VAL A 147 3.31 5.35 11.69
CA VAL A 147 4.44 4.66 12.35
C VAL A 147 5.16 5.59 13.32
N ALA A 148 5.48 6.81 12.89
CA ALA A 148 6.18 7.81 13.69
C ALA A 148 5.41 8.22 14.96
N GLY A 149 4.08 8.16 14.93
CA GLY A 149 3.26 8.41 16.12
C GLY A 149 3.32 7.30 17.19
N THR A 150 3.89 6.13 16.85
CA THR A 150 3.93 4.95 17.73
C THR A 150 5.35 4.50 18.05
N VAL A 151 6.29 4.69 17.12
CA VAL A 151 7.64 4.14 17.17
C VAL A 151 8.68 5.23 16.95
N SER A 152 9.80 5.14 17.67
CA SER A 152 10.98 5.98 17.46
C SER A 152 11.94 5.36 16.45
N PHE A 153 12.28 6.11 15.40
CA PHE A 153 13.27 5.70 14.42
C PHE A 153 14.69 6.03 14.88
N SER A 154 15.63 5.12 14.63
CA SER A 154 17.06 5.41 14.73
C SER A 154 17.56 6.15 13.50
N GLU A 155 18.72 6.79 13.55
CA GLU A 155 19.28 7.45 12.36
C GLU A 155 19.55 6.48 11.21
N ALA A 156 19.94 5.25 11.51
CA ALA A 156 20.08 4.20 10.50
C ALA A 156 18.73 3.86 9.84
N ASP A 157 17.63 3.83 10.62
CA ASP A 157 16.29 3.63 10.08
C ASP A 157 15.89 4.80 9.17
N ILE A 158 16.10 6.04 9.62
CA ILE A 158 15.78 7.27 8.85
C ILE A 158 16.60 7.32 7.56
N ALA A 159 17.91 7.08 7.63
CA ALA A 159 18.78 7.01 6.47
C ALA A 159 18.33 5.92 5.48
N THR A 160 17.88 4.76 5.98
CA THR A 160 17.31 3.69 5.13
C THR A 160 16.04 4.14 4.42
N ILE A 161 15.13 4.81 5.15
CA ILE A 161 13.91 5.38 4.57
C ILE A 161 14.25 6.40 3.48
N CYS A 162 15.15 7.35 3.77
CA CYS A 162 15.57 8.37 2.82
C CYS A 162 16.18 7.77 1.57
N LYS A 163 17.03 6.74 1.71
CA LYS A 163 17.64 6.05 0.57
C LYS A 163 16.58 5.41 -0.34
N GLU A 164 15.62 4.67 0.21
CA GLU A 164 14.54 4.05 -0.58
C GLU A 164 13.61 5.10 -1.23
N VAL A 165 13.35 6.22 -0.55
CA VAL A 165 12.59 7.35 -1.10
C VAL A 165 13.35 7.99 -2.27
N LEU A 166 14.65 8.24 -2.13
CA LEU A 166 15.48 8.82 -3.20
C LEU A 166 15.54 7.91 -4.42
N GLU A 167 15.64 6.59 -4.26
CA GLU A 167 15.56 5.65 -5.39
C GLU A 167 14.21 5.73 -6.10
N GLY A 168 13.11 5.87 -5.35
CA GLY A 168 11.78 6.13 -5.91
C GLY A 168 11.72 7.44 -6.69
N LEU A 169 12.18 8.55 -6.10
CA LEU A 169 12.20 9.86 -6.74
C LEU A 169 13.11 9.88 -7.98
N LYS A 170 14.25 9.19 -7.95
CA LYS A 170 15.14 9.03 -9.10
C LYS A 170 14.40 8.44 -10.28
N TYR A 171 13.65 7.35 -10.07
CA TYR A 171 12.81 6.77 -11.12
C TYR A 171 11.75 7.77 -11.63
N VAL A 172 11.07 8.50 -10.73
CA VAL A 172 10.05 9.49 -11.11
C VAL A 172 10.66 10.61 -11.97
N HIS A 173 11.79 11.18 -11.56
CA HIS A 173 12.42 12.30 -12.27
C HIS A 173 13.08 11.87 -13.59
N THR A 174 13.70 10.69 -13.63
CA THR A 174 14.50 10.25 -14.78
C THR A 174 13.70 9.45 -15.82
N ILE A 175 12.79 8.57 -15.37
CA ILE A 175 12.00 7.69 -16.25
C ILE A 175 10.64 8.32 -16.54
N LEU A 176 9.91 8.75 -15.51
CA LEU A 176 8.58 9.33 -15.71
C LEU A 176 8.63 10.79 -16.18
N ARG A 177 9.78 11.46 -16.01
CA ARG A 177 10.04 12.85 -16.43
C ARG A 177 9.07 13.86 -15.82
N ILE A 178 8.68 13.65 -14.57
CA ILE A 178 7.82 14.54 -13.79
C ILE A 178 8.43 14.80 -12.40
N THR A 179 7.93 15.83 -11.72
CA THR A 179 8.15 16.00 -10.27
C THR A 179 7.07 15.21 -9.50
N TYR A 180 7.42 14.56 -8.40
CA TYR A 180 6.45 13.82 -7.58
C TYR A 180 5.47 14.79 -6.88
N GLY A 181 5.99 15.82 -6.23
CA GLY A 181 5.24 17.00 -5.77
C GLY A 181 4.34 16.79 -4.55
N MET A 182 4.28 15.58 -4.00
CA MET A 182 3.43 15.23 -2.84
C MET A 182 4.23 14.49 -1.76
N LEU A 183 5.55 14.70 -1.69
CA LEU A 183 6.39 13.99 -0.74
C LEU A 183 6.12 14.47 0.68
N ASP A 184 5.41 13.64 1.44
CA ASP A 184 5.18 13.80 2.87
C ASP A 184 5.08 12.44 3.56
N PHE A 185 5.07 12.44 4.90
CA PHE A 185 4.98 11.22 5.71
C PHE A 185 3.63 10.47 5.55
N SER A 186 2.60 11.11 5.01
CA SER A 186 1.30 10.48 4.75
C SER A 186 1.28 9.72 3.41
N ASN A 187 2.17 10.07 2.49
CA ASN A 187 2.33 9.45 1.17
C ASN A 187 3.50 8.45 1.08
N ILE A 188 4.32 8.33 2.13
CA ILE A 188 5.33 7.28 2.23
C ILE A 188 4.75 6.11 3.04
N LEU A 189 4.71 4.94 2.42
CA LEU A 189 4.20 3.71 3.00
C LEU A 189 5.33 2.79 3.48
N LEU A 190 5.10 2.12 4.60
CA LEU A 190 5.87 0.99 5.09
C LEU A 190 5.03 -0.28 4.94
N THR A 191 5.56 -1.28 4.23
CA THR A 191 4.87 -2.57 4.02
C THR A 191 5.21 -3.59 5.12
N TRP A 192 4.46 -4.69 5.18
CA TRP A 192 4.73 -5.79 6.12
C TRP A 192 6.05 -6.52 5.85
N GLN A 193 6.64 -6.34 4.66
CA GLN A 193 7.96 -6.82 4.31
C GLN A 193 9.08 -5.88 4.78
N GLY A 194 8.73 -4.69 5.27
CA GLY A 194 9.68 -3.61 5.61
C GLY A 194 10.03 -2.72 4.41
N GLU A 195 9.33 -2.84 3.28
CA GLU A 195 9.63 -2.03 2.10
C GLU A 195 9.07 -0.61 2.26
N VAL A 196 9.78 0.37 1.71
CA VAL A 196 9.36 1.77 1.69
C VAL A 196 8.88 2.12 0.27
N LYS A 197 7.64 2.60 0.15
CA LYS A 197 7.02 2.90 -1.15
C LYS A 197 6.31 4.26 -1.15
N LEU A 198 6.49 5.02 -2.22
CA LEU A 198 5.71 6.25 -2.46
C LEU A 198 4.35 5.89 -3.05
N ALA A 199 3.29 6.42 -2.45
CA ALA A 199 1.92 6.22 -2.92
C ALA A 199 1.51 7.26 -3.98
N ASN A 200 0.32 7.09 -4.56
CA ASN A 200 -0.39 8.13 -5.30
C ASN A 200 0.34 8.75 -6.53
N ILE A 201 1.27 8.02 -7.15
CA ILE A 201 2.02 8.51 -8.32
C ILE A 201 1.11 8.95 -9.49
N GLY A 202 -0.09 8.39 -9.61
CA GLY A 202 -1.07 8.79 -10.63
C GLY A 202 -1.57 10.22 -10.46
N GLU A 203 -1.66 10.77 -9.24
CA GLU A 203 -2.02 12.18 -9.03
C GLU A 203 -0.91 13.12 -9.52
N SER A 204 0.36 12.75 -9.29
CA SER A 204 1.51 13.50 -9.81
C SER A 204 1.53 13.50 -11.34
N LEU A 205 1.21 12.35 -11.96
CA LEU A 205 1.11 12.22 -13.41
C LEU A 205 -0.05 13.03 -13.99
N LEU A 206 -1.22 13.06 -13.34
CA LEU A 206 -2.37 13.88 -13.74
C LEU A 206 -2.12 15.39 -13.59
N SER A 207 -1.34 15.77 -12.57
CA SER A 207 -1.01 17.17 -12.29
C SER A 207 0.05 17.72 -13.25
N GLU A 208 0.75 16.85 -13.99
CA GLU A 208 1.81 17.18 -14.94
C GLU A 208 2.85 18.15 -14.34
N HIS A 209 3.26 17.91 -13.10
CA HIS A 209 4.23 18.78 -12.43
C HIS A 209 5.56 18.79 -13.21
N PRO A 210 6.00 19.95 -13.74
CA PRO A 210 7.19 20.01 -14.56
C PRO A 210 8.43 19.68 -13.72
N LEU A 211 9.43 19.06 -14.35
CA LEU A 211 10.71 18.73 -13.71
C LEU A 211 11.46 19.96 -13.17
N SER A 212 11.11 21.16 -13.61
CA SER A 212 11.67 22.40 -13.04
C SER A 212 11.40 22.57 -11.55
N ARG A 213 10.46 21.79 -10.98
CA ARG A 213 10.15 21.76 -9.54
C ARG A 213 10.75 20.56 -8.80
N ALA A 214 11.63 19.78 -9.43
CA ALA A 214 12.25 18.59 -8.82
C ALA A 214 13.00 18.91 -7.50
N SER A 215 13.53 20.12 -7.36
CA SER A 215 14.15 20.59 -6.11
C SER A 215 13.18 20.60 -4.92
N LYS A 216 11.87 20.71 -5.17
CA LYS A 216 10.84 20.65 -4.13
C LYS A 216 10.81 19.27 -3.47
N ASP A 217 10.87 18.18 -4.25
CA ASP A 217 10.91 16.81 -3.73
C ASP A 217 12.18 16.56 -2.92
N ILE A 218 13.30 17.14 -3.35
CA ILE A 218 14.57 17.10 -2.63
C ILE A 218 14.44 17.82 -1.28
N GLU A 219 13.90 19.02 -1.24
CA GLU A 219 13.68 19.74 0.02
C GLU A 219 12.72 18.99 0.95
N ASP A 220 11.69 18.35 0.39
CA ASP A 220 10.70 17.56 1.13
C ASP A 220 11.35 16.36 1.86
N ILE A 221 12.39 15.75 1.30
CA ILE A 221 13.08 14.65 1.98
C ILE A 221 13.83 15.13 3.23
N GLY A 222 14.35 16.36 3.22
CA GLY A 222 14.92 17.00 4.39
C GLY A 222 13.88 17.19 5.50
N ARG A 223 12.63 17.53 5.13
CA ARG A 223 11.52 17.61 6.09
C ARG A 223 11.13 16.26 6.66
N VAL A 224 11.20 15.19 5.87
CA VAL A 224 11.00 13.82 6.37
C VAL A 224 12.05 13.49 7.44
N VAL A 225 13.33 13.83 7.23
CA VAL A 225 14.39 13.62 8.24
C VAL A 225 14.07 14.37 9.53
N VAL A 226 13.73 15.66 9.43
CA VAL A 226 13.36 16.49 10.60
C VAL A 226 12.19 15.88 11.36
N PHE A 227 11.13 15.51 10.64
CA PHE A 227 9.91 14.94 11.24
C PHE A 227 10.19 13.61 11.95
N LEU A 228 10.90 12.68 11.31
CA LEU A 228 11.18 11.37 11.90
C LEU A 228 12.20 11.43 13.05
N SER A 229 12.99 12.51 13.13
CA SER A 229 13.95 12.74 14.20
C SER A 229 13.33 13.43 15.42
N ASP A 230 12.22 14.15 15.24
CA ASP A 230 11.52 14.80 16.35
C ASP A 230 10.67 13.78 17.12
N ARG A 231 11.10 13.50 18.35
CA ARG A 231 10.43 12.59 19.27
C ARG A 231 9.15 13.19 19.88
N SER A 232 8.86 14.46 19.62
CA SER A 232 7.90 15.25 20.38
C SER A 232 6.59 15.53 19.65
N ALA A 233 6.48 15.23 18.35
CA ALA A 233 5.30 15.62 17.57
C ALA A 233 4.12 14.68 17.85
N PRO A 234 3.10 15.08 18.64
CA PRO A 234 1.85 14.36 18.69
C PRO A 234 1.08 14.69 17.40
N LEU A 235 0.32 13.72 16.89
CA LEU A 235 -0.65 13.93 15.83
C LEU A 235 -1.50 15.20 16.09
N GLY A 236 -1.30 16.27 15.32
CA GLY A 236 -2.30 17.34 15.26
C GLY A 236 -1.84 18.76 14.96
N GLU A 237 -0.68 19.22 15.43
CA GLU A 237 -0.30 20.63 15.25
C GLU A 237 1.20 20.81 14.98
N PRO A 238 1.60 21.59 13.96
CA PRO A 238 2.97 22.00 13.79
C PRO A 238 3.29 23.02 14.90
N ASN A 239 4.00 22.58 15.94
CA ASN A 239 4.63 23.52 16.88
C ASN A 239 5.54 24.46 16.07
N GLN A 240 5.29 25.77 16.18
CA GLN A 240 6.04 26.82 15.49
C GLN A 240 7.47 27.02 16.05
N ASP A 241 7.85 26.29 17.10
CA ASP A 241 9.23 26.23 17.61
C ASP A 241 10.02 25.08 16.97
N THR A 242 10.18 25.13 15.64
CA THR A 242 10.95 24.15 14.85
C THR A 242 12.48 24.35 14.92
N ASN A 243 12.99 25.11 15.90
CA ASN A 243 14.36 25.64 15.82
C ASN A 243 15.49 24.73 16.31
N ASN A 244 15.22 23.51 16.79
CA ASN A 244 16.21 22.43 16.76
C ASN A 244 15.61 21.08 17.20
N PRO A 245 15.12 20.23 16.29
CA PRO A 245 15.18 18.79 16.55
C PRO A 245 16.63 18.43 16.92
N SER A 246 16.84 17.53 17.90
CA SER A 246 18.18 17.07 18.28
C SER A 246 18.76 16.15 17.20
N LEU A 247 18.95 16.67 15.98
CA LEU A 247 19.57 15.98 14.87
C LEU A 247 21.04 15.74 15.19
N SER A 248 21.58 14.58 14.80
CA SER A 248 23.04 14.46 14.74
C SER A 248 23.61 15.43 13.72
N GLN A 249 24.92 15.63 13.80
CA GLN A 249 25.67 16.42 12.83
C GLN A 249 25.46 15.92 11.38
N LEU A 250 25.38 14.60 11.18
CA LEU A 250 25.18 14.00 9.86
C LEU A 250 23.78 14.30 9.34
N ALA A 251 22.75 14.06 10.16
CA ALA A 251 21.37 14.34 9.78
C ALA A 251 21.14 15.84 9.52
N TYR A 252 21.73 16.71 10.35
CA TYR A 252 21.68 18.16 10.15
C TYR A 252 22.35 18.58 8.84
N SER A 253 23.56 18.08 8.57
CA SER A 253 24.31 18.35 7.33
C SER A 253 23.51 17.93 6.09
N PHE A 254 22.94 16.72 6.12
CA PHE A 254 22.08 16.22 5.05
C PHE A 254 20.88 17.16 4.82
N VAL A 255 20.17 17.54 5.89
CA VAL A 255 19.02 18.47 5.81
C VAL A 255 19.43 19.82 5.21
N GLN A 256 20.58 20.38 5.56
CA GLN A 256 21.04 21.62 4.92
C GLN A 256 21.36 21.42 3.44
N ARG A 257 22.01 20.31 3.07
CA ARG A 257 22.30 19.96 1.67
C ARG A 257 21.02 19.87 0.81
N THR A 258 19.90 19.42 1.38
CA THR A 258 18.61 19.38 0.66
C THR A 258 18.03 20.76 0.33
N LYS A 259 18.50 21.82 0.99
CA LYS A 259 18.06 23.21 0.75
C LYS A 259 18.95 23.93 -0.27
N GLU A 260 20.11 23.37 -0.57
CA GLU A 260 21.07 23.90 -1.54
C GLU A 260 20.83 23.29 -2.94
N PRO A 261 21.35 23.89 -4.02
CA PRO A 261 21.30 23.30 -5.35
C PRO A 261 22.03 21.94 -5.38
N THR A 262 21.28 20.84 -5.41
CA THR A 262 21.80 19.47 -5.42
C THR A 262 20.96 18.56 -6.33
N THR A 263 21.45 17.36 -6.62
CA THR A 263 20.74 16.31 -7.35
C THR A 263 20.48 15.10 -6.46
N ILE A 264 19.56 14.23 -6.88
CA ILE A 264 19.28 12.98 -6.17
C ILE A 264 20.53 12.08 -6.15
N GLU A 265 21.30 12.04 -7.23
CA GLU A 265 22.55 11.27 -7.31
C GLU A 265 23.56 11.73 -6.26
N CYS A 266 23.75 13.04 -6.10
CA CYS A 266 24.65 13.58 -5.08
C CYS A 266 24.15 13.31 -3.66
N LEU A 267 22.83 13.28 -3.44
CA LEU A 267 22.27 12.96 -2.13
C LEU A 267 22.40 11.49 -1.77
N ILE A 268 22.29 10.58 -2.76
CA ILE A 268 22.45 9.13 -2.55
C ILE A 268 23.85 8.80 -1.99
N GLU A 269 24.87 9.60 -2.35
CA GLU A 269 26.26 9.47 -1.90
C GLU A 269 26.57 10.25 -0.60
N ASP A 270 25.57 10.87 0.03
CA ASP A 270 25.75 11.62 1.27
C ASP A 270 26.15 10.71 2.45
N GLU A 271 27.03 11.22 3.32
CA GLU A 271 27.52 10.50 4.50
C GLU A 271 26.40 10.05 5.44
N PHE A 272 25.32 10.83 5.55
CA PHE A 272 24.15 10.43 6.33
C PHE A 272 23.51 9.15 5.78
N LEU A 273 23.47 8.97 4.46
CA LEU A 273 22.91 7.77 3.85
C LEU A 273 23.83 6.55 3.93
N HIS A 274 25.10 6.73 4.28
CA HIS A 274 25.97 5.60 4.65
C HIS A 274 25.55 4.93 5.97
N LEU A 275 24.73 5.60 6.79
CA LEU A 275 24.10 4.99 7.97
C LEU A 275 22.95 4.03 7.60
N ALA A 276 22.46 4.08 6.35
CA ALA A 276 21.39 3.20 5.90
C ALA A 276 21.80 1.74 6.05
N ASN A 277 20.84 0.89 6.42
CA ASN A 277 21.12 -0.52 6.66
C ASN A 277 21.63 -1.18 5.37
N PRO A 278 22.82 -1.82 5.37
CA PRO A 278 23.40 -2.40 4.16
C PRO A 278 22.58 -3.57 3.61
N GLY A 279 21.78 -4.24 4.44
CA GLY A 279 20.85 -5.28 3.99
C GLY A 279 19.56 -4.74 3.37
N GLY A 280 19.34 -3.41 3.40
CA GLY A 280 18.16 -2.74 2.88
C GLY A 280 17.03 -2.58 3.90
N ALA A 281 15.84 -2.28 3.40
CA ALA A 281 14.70 -1.84 4.19
C ALA A 281 14.08 -2.91 5.12
N TRP A 282 14.47 -4.20 5.01
CA TRP A 282 13.94 -5.28 5.85
C TRP A 282 14.04 -4.99 7.36
N SER A 283 15.03 -4.19 7.77
CA SER A 283 15.23 -3.77 9.18
C SER A 283 14.06 -2.94 9.73
N LEU A 284 13.31 -2.26 8.86
CA LEU A 284 12.13 -1.48 9.21
C LEU A 284 10.90 -2.36 9.49
N LYS A 285 10.95 -3.64 9.14
CA LYS A 285 9.85 -4.59 9.36
C LYS A 285 9.43 -4.70 10.83
N ARG A 286 10.36 -4.50 11.77
CA ARG A 286 10.04 -4.47 13.22
C ARG A 286 9.06 -3.34 13.56
N HIS A 287 9.29 -2.16 12.99
CA HIS A 287 8.49 -0.96 13.21
C HIS A 287 7.07 -1.15 12.66
N TYR A 288 6.94 -1.86 11.54
CA TYR A 288 5.63 -2.24 11.01
C TYR A 288 4.80 -3.03 12.04
N PHE A 289 5.37 -4.06 12.66
CA PHE A 289 4.65 -4.91 13.62
C PHE A 289 4.24 -4.16 14.89
N GLU A 290 5.04 -3.19 15.33
CA GLU A 290 4.71 -2.33 16.47
C GLU A 290 3.50 -1.41 16.18
N THR A 291 3.14 -1.21 14.91
CA THR A 291 2.05 -0.31 14.49
C THR A 291 0.75 -1.01 14.09
N LEU A 292 0.76 -2.35 14.04
CA LEU A 292 -0.43 -3.14 13.68
C LEU A 292 -1.70 -2.80 14.46
N PRO A 293 -1.66 -2.44 15.77
CA PRO A 293 -2.87 -2.07 16.49
C PRO A 293 -3.51 -0.75 16.02
N LEU A 294 -2.78 0.10 15.29
CA LEU A 294 -3.16 1.50 15.02
C LEU A 294 -3.15 1.89 13.52
N GLY A 295 -2.35 1.21 12.70
CA GLY A 295 -2.04 1.65 11.33
C GLY A 295 -3.04 1.23 10.26
N ILE A 296 -3.87 0.21 10.51
CA ILE A 296 -4.77 -0.36 9.49
C ILE A 296 -6.19 0.17 9.69
N ARG A 297 -6.61 1.09 8.82
CA ARG A 297 -8.00 1.60 8.78
C ARG A 297 -8.76 0.92 7.64
N ILE A 298 -9.42 -0.20 7.96
CA ILE A 298 -10.37 -0.84 7.04
C ILE A 298 -11.75 -0.21 7.27
N GLY A 299 -12.34 0.32 6.20
CA GLY A 299 -13.65 0.96 6.20
C GLY A 299 -14.80 -0.03 5.98
N SER A 300 -15.95 0.51 5.55
CA SER A 300 -17.14 -0.27 5.26
C SER A 300 -17.04 -1.02 3.92
N ARG A 301 -17.99 -1.94 3.69
CA ARG A 301 -18.23 -2.51 2.36
C ARG A 301 -18.48 -1.39 1.36
N ALA A 302 -17.83 -1.47 0.21
CA ALA A 302 -18.04 -0.53 -0.88
C ALA A 302 -19.39 -0.80 -1.56
N ASN A 303 -20.08 0.28 -1.96
CA ASN A 303 -21.28 0.16 -2.77
C ASN A 303 -20.92 -0.34 -4.18
N ARG A 304 -21.81 -1.14 -4.79
CA ARG A 304 -21.64 -1.67 -6.14
C ARG A 304 -21.70 -0.57 -7.19
#